data_AF-A0A6L7CI67-F1
#
_entry.id   AF-A0A6L7CI67-F1
#
_cell.length_a   1.000
_cell.length_b   1.000
_cell.length_c   1.000
_cell.angle_alpha   90.00
_cell.angle_beta   90.00
_cell.angle_gamma   90.00
#
_symmetry.space_group_name_H-M   'P 1'
#
loop_
_entity.id
_entity.type
_entity.pdbx_description
1 polymer ?
#
loop_
_entity_poly.entity_id
_entity_poly.type
_entity_poly.pdbx_seq_one_letter_code
_entity_poly.pdbx_strand_id
1 'polypeptide(L)' 'MESSLRIVAITNCPAGIAHTYMVAEALEQKARSLGHTIKVETQGSSGVENRLSSEEIAAADYVILATGRGLSG' A
#
# COMPACT_ATOMS: atom_id res chain seq x y z
N MET A 1 10.21 -2.04 -24.11
CA MET A 1 9.23 -2.77 -23.29
C MET A 1 9.39 -2.25 -21.88
N GLU A 2 8.52 -1.36 -21.42
CA GLU A 2 8.46 -1.10 -19.98
C GLU A 2 7.77 -2.30 -19.34
N SER A 3 8.51 -3.03 -18.51
CA SER A 3 7.98 -4.15 -17.75
C SER A 3 7.02 -3.63 -16.69
N SER A 4 5.86 -4.28 -16.56
CA SER A 4 4.91 -4.00 -15.48
C SER A 4 5.54 -4.40 -14.14
N LEU A 5 5.72 -3.43 -13.25
CA LEU A 5 6.24 -3.66 -11.90
C LEU A 5 5.13 -4.15 -10.98
N ARG A 6 5.49 -5.02 -10.03
CA ARG A 6 4.66 -5.47 -8.92
C ARG A 6 5.02 -4.66 -7.68
N ILE A 7 4.08 -3.87 -7.22
CA ILE A 7 4.28 -2.98 -6.07
C ILE A 7 3.42 -3.49 -4.92
N VAL A 8 3.95 -3.41 -3.71
CA VAL A 8 3.13 -3.52 -2.50
C VAL A 8 3.27 -2.26 -1.67
N ALA A 9 2.22 -1.90 -0.95
CA ALA A 9 2.23 -0.71 -0.11
C ALA A 9 1.53 -0.93 1.22
N ILE A 10 2.00 -0.22 2.25
CA ILE A 10 1.33 -0.09 3.54
C ILE A 10 1.02 1.40 3.74
N THR A 11 -0.22 1.70 4.12
CA THR A 11 -0.66 3.05 4.50
C THR A 11 -1.23 3.06 5.91
N ASN A 12 -0.84 4.07 6.69
CA ASN A 12 -1.32 4.27 8.05
C ASN A 12 -1.52 5.77 8.33
N CYS A 13 -2.67 6.12 8.89
CA CYS A 13 -2.89 7.43 9.50
C CYS A 13 -3.37 7.27 10.95
N PRO A 14 -2.62 7.78 11.94
CA PRO A 14 -2.98 7.66 13.36
C PRO A 14 -4.18 8.54 13.75
N ALA A 15 -4.55 9.50 12.90
CA ALA A 15 -5.67 10.41 13.15
C ALA A 15 -7.03 9.81 12.76
N GLY A 16 -7.06 8.73 11.98
CA GLY A 16 -8.30 8.10 11.51
C GLY A 16 -8.14 7.44 10.14
N ILE A 17 -9.25 6.92 9.60
CA ILE A 17 -9.26 6.11 8.37
C ILE A 17 -9.26 6.90 7.06
N ALA A 18 -9.65 8.19 7.08
CA ALA A 18 -9.88 8.97 5.86
C ALA A 18 -8.62 9.10 5.01
N HIS A 19 -7.50 9.54 5.60
CA HIS A 19 -6.23 9.64 4.88
C HIS A 19 -5.65 8.27 4.53
N THR A 20 -5.89 7.24 5.34
CA THR A 20 -5.44 5.87 5.04
C THR A 20 -6.01 5.39 3.71
N TYR A 21 -7.33 5.54 3.51
CA TYR A 21 -7.99 5.15 2.26
C TYR A 21 -7.67 6.11 1.11
N MET A 22 -7.63 7.42 1.35
CA MET A 22 -7.28 8.40 0.31
C MET A 22 -5.88 8.14 -0.26
N VAL A 23 -4.90 7.80 0.59
CA VAL A 23 -3.55 7.42 0.14
C VAL A 23 -3.58 6.08 -0.61
N ALA A 24 -4.33 5.08 -0.11
CA ALA A 24 -4.45 3.79 -0.80
C ALA A 24 -5.00 3.95 -2.22
N GLU A 25 -6.10 4.69 -2.37
CA GLU A 25 -6.72 4.95 -3.66
C GLU A 25 -5.78 5.72 -4.60
N ALA A 26 -5.09 6.75 -4.09
CA ALA A 26 -4.12 7.50 -4.89
C ALA A 26 -2.97 6.63 -5.40
N LEU A 27 -2.46 5.71 -4.58
CA LEU A 27 -1.42 4.75 -4.97
C LEU A 27 -1.93 3.78 -6.05
N GLU A 28 -3.13 3.23 -5.88
CA GLU A 28 -3.76 2.33 -6.84
C GLU A 28 -4.00 3.00 -8.20
N GLN A 29 -4.58 4.21 -8.19
CA GLN A 29 -4.81 4.98 -9.41
C GLN A 29 -3.49 5.30 -10.11
N LYS A 30 -2.45 5.71 -9.36
CA LYS A 30 -1.16 6.07 -9.95
C LYS A 30 -0.44 4.85 -10.52
N ALA A 31 -0.36 3.74 -9.80
CA ALA A 31 0.26 2.52 -10.30
C ALA A 31 -0.45 2.03 -11.58
N ARG A 32 -1.79 2.03 -11.59
CA ARG A 32 -2.58 1.67 -12.77
C ARG A 32 -2.32 2.61 -13.95
N SER A 33 -2.21 3.91 -13.71
CA SER A 33 -1.90 4.90 -14.76
C SER A 33 -0.52 4.69 -15.39
N LEU A 34 0.41 4.07 -14.66
CA LEU A 34 1.75 3.73 -15.12
C LEU A 34 1.85 2.29 -15.68
N GLY A 35 0.74 1.54 -15.72
CA GLY A 35 0.75 0.14 -16.17
C GLY A 35 1.41 -0.84 -15.20
N HIS A 36 1.46 -0.50 -13.91
CA HIS A 36 2.00 -1.35 -12.84
C HIS A 36 0.85 -2.00 -12.04
N THR A 37 1.15 -3.11 -11.37
CA THR A 37 0.24 -3.72 -10.39
C THR A 37 0.62 -3.25 -9.00
N ILE A 38 -0.39 -3.04 -8.15
CA ILE A 38 -0.16 -2.69 -6.75
C ILE A 38 -1.18 -3.37 -5.85
N LYS A 39 -0.73 -3.83 -4.68
CA LYS A 39 -1.59 -4.20 -3.56
C LYS A 39 -1.31 -3.29 -2.37
N VAL A 40 -2.34 -2.73 -1.76
CA VAL A 40 -2.22 -1.80 -0.65
C VAL A 40 -2.86 -2.38 0.60
N GLU A 41 -2.05 -2.58 1.65
CA GLU A 41 -2.52 -2.86 3.01
C GLU A 41 -2.81 -1.54 3.74
N THR A 42 -3.99 -1.45 4.34
CA THR A 42 -4.45 -0.28 5.08
C THR A 42 -4.45 -0.60 6.58
N GLN A 43 -3.75 0.21 7.36
CA GLN A 43 -3.68 0.10 8.82
C GLN A 43 -4.27 1.35 9.46
N GLY A 44 -5.50 1.28 9.93
CA GLY A 44 -6.22 2.41 10.54
C GLY A 44 -6.70 2.11 11.95
N SER A 45 -7.48 3.04 12.51
CA SER A 45 -8.16 2.85 13.79
C SER A 45 -9.12 1.65 13.82
N SER A 46 -9.61 1.23 12.63
CA SER A 46 -10.48 0.07 12.47
C SER A 46 -9.73 -1.27 12.40
N GLY A 47 -8.39 -1.25 12.40
CA GLY A 47 -7.55 -2.44 12.25
C GLY A 47 -6.82 -2.48 10.90
N VAL A 48 -6.38 -3.68 10.53
CA VAL A 48 -5.64 -3.95 9.28
C VAL A 48 -6.57 -4.59 8.26
N GLU A 49 -6.63 -4.01 7.06
CA GLU A 49 -7.36 -4.56 5.92
C GLU A 49 -6.40 -4.80 4.75
N ASN A 50 -6.78 -5.71 3.84
CA ASN A 50 -5.96 -6.09 2.67
C ASN A 50 -4.53 -6.51 3.02
N ARG A 51 -4.36 -7.18 4.16
CA ARG A 51 -3.06 -7.60 4.69
C ARG A 51 -2.21 -8.28 3.61
N LEU A 52 -0.97 -7.84 3.49
CA LEU A 52 0.02 -8.41 2.59
C LEU A 52 0.48 -9.77 3.13
N SER A 53 0.57 -10.75 2.26
CA SER A 53 1.19 -12.03 2.56
C SER A 53 2.71 -11.95 2.38
N SER A 54 3.45 -12.84 3.02
CA SER A 54 4.90 -12.93 2.86
C SER A 54 5.31 -13.18 1.41
N GLU A 55 4.50 -13.95 0.66
CA GLU A 55 4.71 -14.25 -0.75
C GLU A 55 4.53 -13.01 -1.62
N GLU A 56 3.52 -12.18 -1.33
CA GLU A 56 3.29 -10.93 -2.07
C GLU A 56 4.43 -9.92 -1.84
N ILE A 57 4.93 -9.83 -0.61
CA ILE A 57 6.09 -8.99 -0.28
C ILE A 57 7.34 -9.51 -0.99
N ALA A 58 7.57 -10.83 -0.96
CA ALA A 58 8.74 -11.45 -1.61
C ALA A 58 8.70 -11.35 -3.14
N ALA A 59 7.50 -11.31 -3.74
CA ALA A 59 7.31 -11.19 -5.18
C ALA A 59 7.25 -9.75 -5.68
N ALA A 60 7.29 -8.75 -4.80
CA ALA A 60 7.24 -7.34 -5.14
C ALA A 60 8.60 -6.83 -5.64
N ASP A 61 8.57 -6.00 -6.68
CA ASP A 61 9.74 -5.26 -7.13
C ASP A 61 10.02 -4.08 -6.19
N TYR A 62 8.97 -3.49 -5.60
CA TYR A 62 9.07 -2.35 -4.69
C TYR A 62 8.04 -2.42 -3.55
N VAL A 63 8.44 -1.90 -2.40
CA VAL A 63 7.60 -1.72 -1.21
C VAL A 63 7.48 -0.23 -0.88
N ILE A 64 6.25 0.27 -0.74
CA ILE A 64 5.96 1.65 -0.35
C ILE A 64 5.42 1.68 1.08
N LEU A 65 6.05 2.47 1.95
CA LEU A 65 5.57 2.70 3.31
C LEU A 65 5.09 4.16 3.44
N ALA A 66 3.78 4.37 3.39
CA ALA A 66 3.14 5.68 3.51
C ALA A 66 2.52 5.84 4.91
N THR A 67 3.36 6.13 5.90
CA THR A 67 2.97 6.03 7.31
C THR A 67 3.02 7.38 8.03
N GLY A 68 1.95 7.73 8.74
CA GLY A 68 1.87 8.95 9.57
C GLY A 68 2.41 8.77 11.00
N ARG A 69 2.69 7.53 11.42
CA ARG A 69 3.40 7.15 12.64
C ARG A 69 4.26 5.92 12.34
N GLY A 70 5.25 5.65 13.20
CA GLY A 70 6.08 4.44 13.08
C GLY A 70 5.21 3.18 13.02
N LEU A 71 5.59 2.24 12.15
CA LEU A 71 4.98 0.92 12.10
C LEU A 71 5.38 0.17 13.37
N SER A 72 4.39 -0.22 14.18
CA SER A 72 4.63 -1.15 15.27
C SER A 72 4.39 -2.56 14.75
N GLY A 73 5.48 -3.33 14.65
CA GLY A 73 5.50 -4.77 14.45
C GLY A 73 6.23 -5.42 15.60
#